data_AF-A0A6P0VTV8-F1
#
_entry.id   AF-A0A6P0VTV8-F1
#
_cell.length_a   1.000
_cell.length_b   1.000
_cell.length_c   1.000
_cell.angle_alpha   90.00
_cell.angle_beta   90.00
_cell.angle_gamma   90.00
#
_symmetry.space_group_name_H-M   'P 1'
#
loop_
_entity.id
_entity.type
_entity.pdbx_description
1 polymer ?
#
loop_
_entity_poly.entity_id
_entity_poly.type
_entity_poly.pdbx_seq_one_letter_code
_entity_poly.pdbx_strand_id
1 'polypeptide(L)' 'MLQTPHPITTDLVLVGGGHSHAIALYKFAIKPLPGVCLTLINLGVSFLPDKPNIR' A
#
# COMPACT_ATOMS: atom_id res chain seq x y z
N MET A 1 13.87 14.81 -19.72
CA MET A 1 13.53 15.97 -18.87
C MET A 1 13.67 15.51 -17.42
N LEU A 2 14.44 16.22 -16.59
CA LEU A 2 14.54 15.90 -15.16
C LEU A 2 13.24 16.37 -14.50
N GLN A 3 12.40 15.45 -14.01
CA GLN A 3 11.24 15.81 -13.20
C GLN A 3 11.76 16.43 -11.90
N THR A 4 11.45 17.70 -11.67
CA THR A 4 11.69 18.32 -10.37
C THR A 4 10.85 17.60 -9.32
N PRO A 5 11.48 17.02 -8.27
CA PRO A 5 10.72 16.40 -7.19
C PRO A 5 9.85 17.47 -6.54
N HIS A 6 8.55 17.20 -6.47
CA HIS A 6 7.62 18.09 -5.78
C HIS A 6 7.88 17.97 -4.28
N PRO A 7 7.83 19.07 -3.51
CA PRO A 7 7.91 18.99 -2.07
C PRO A 7 6.78 18.08 -1.57
N ILE A 8 7.10 17.17 -0.65
CA ILE A 8 6.08 16.34 0.01
C ILE A 8 5.24 17.27 0.88
N THR A 9 3.96 17.38 0.58
CA THR A 9 3.01 18.23 1.30
C THR A 9 1.95 17.41 2.04
N THR A 10 1.78 16.14 1.68
CA THR A 10 0.72 15.28 2.21
C THR A 10 1.26 13.88 2.50
N ASP A 11 0.98 13.37 3.70
CA ASP A 11 1.17 11.95 4.05
C ASP A 11 -0.20 11.26 4.03
N LEU A 12 -0.37 10.28 3.15
CA LEU A 12 -1.59 9.50 3.00
C LEU A 12 -1.37 8.08 3.51
N VAL A 13 -2.04 7.73 4.60
CA VAL A 13 -2.01 6.39 5.18
C VAL A 13 -3.25 5.61 4.75
N LEU A 14 -3.05 4.50 4.02
CA LEU A 14 -4.08 3.52 3.71
C LEU A 14 -4.06 2.41 4.77
N VAL A 15 -5.20 2.14 5.40
CA VAL A 15 -5.33 1.08 6.43
C VAL A 15 -6.22 -0.05 5.89
N GLY A 16 -5.68 -1.27 5.86
CA GLY A 16 -6.31 -2.48 5.35
C GLY A 16 -5.88 -2.85 3.92
N GLY A 17 -5.76 -4.14 3.62
CA GLY A 17 -5.28 -4.67 2.32
C GLY A 17 -6.36 -5.27 1.42
N GLY A 18 -7.52 -4.61 1.30
CA GLY A 18 -8.60 -5.05 0.40
C GLY A 18 -8.39 -4.66 -1.07
N HIS A 19 -9.24 -5.19 -1.95
CA HIS A 19 -9.18 -4.95 -3.40
C HIS A 19 -9.21 -3.45 -3.79
N SER A 20 -10.00 -2.65 -3.07
CA SER A 20 -10.08 -1.20 -3.34
C SER A 20 -8.73 -0.50 -3.14
N HIS A 21 -8.01 -0.84 -2.07
CA HIS A 21 -6.68 -0.27 -1.82
C HIS A 21 -5.65 -0.78 -2.83
N ALA A 22 -5.73 -2.03 -3.26
CA ALA A 22 -4.87 -2.56 -4.32
C ALA A 22 -5.06 -1.78 -5.64
N ILE A 23 -6.31 -1.50 -6.02
CA ILE A 23 -6.61 -0.70 -7.22
C ILE A 23 -6.14 0.75 -7.05
N ALA A 24 -6.32 1.35 -5.87
CA ALA A 24 -5.86 2.71 -5.59
C ALA A 24 -4.33 2.83 -5.70
N LEU A 25 -3.59 1.87 -5.11
CA LEU A 25 -2.13 1.78 -5.21
C LEU A 25 -1.67 1.58 -6.66
N TYR A 26 -2.34 0.70 -7.41
CA TYR A 26 -2.03 0.48 -8.83
C TYR A 26 -2.19 1.76 -9.65
N LYS A 27 -3.30 2.49 -9.46
CA LYS A 27 -3.51 3.78 -10.14
C LYS A 27 -2.50 4.84 -9.72
N PHE A 28 -2.13 4.88 -8.44
CA PHE A 28 -1.10 5.79 -7.93
C PHE A 28 0.28 5.49 -8.54
N ALA A 29 0.65 4.22 -8.73
CA ALA A 29 1.91 3.85 -9.37
C ALA A 29 1.98 4.27 -10.85
N ILE A 30 0.84 4.24 -11.56
CA ILE A 30 0.77 4.67 -12.97
C ILE A 30 0.83 6.20 -13.09
N LYS A 31 0.09 6.90 -12.22
CA LYS A 31 0.01 8.36 -12.23
C LYS A 31 0.14 8.86 -10.79
N PRO A 32 1.38 9.01 -10.29
CA PRO A 32 1.60 9.46 -8.92
C PRO A 32 1.07 10.87 -8.74
N LEU A 33 0.42 11.11 -7.60
CA LEU A 33 -0.01 12.45 -7.23
C LEU A 33 1.22 13.24 -6.75
N PRO A 34 1.50 14.42 -7.31
CA PRO A 34 2.64 15.21 -6.92
C PRO A 34 2.52 15.65 -5.45
N GLY A 35 3.61 15.52 -4.69
CA GLY A 35 3.69 15.94 -3.29
C GLY A 35 3.00 15.00 -2.29
N VAL A 36 2.55 13.82 -2.71
CA VAL A 36 1.94 12.82 -1.83
C VAL A 36 2.94 11.71 -1.50
N CYS A 37 3.21 11.51 -0.21
CA CYS A 37 3.81 10.29 0.30
C CYS A 37 2.68 9.33 0.68
N LEU A 38 2.76 8.07 0.24
CA LEU A 38 1.71 7.09 0.49
C LEU A 38 2.28 5.92 1.29
N THR A 39 1.65 5.62 2.43
CA THR A 39 1.97 4.47 3.28
C THR A 39 0.78 3.51 3.30
N LEU A 40 1.01 2.22 3.07
CA LEU A 40 -0.02 1.17 3.23
C LEU A 40 0.26 0.37 4.50
N ILE A 41 -0.71 0.32 5.39
CA ILE A 41 -0.73 -0.53 6.58
C ILE A 41 -1.75 -1.65 6.33
N ASN A 42 -1.27 -2.86 6.05
CA ASN A 42 -2.11 -4.04 5.95
C ASN A 42 -1.93 -4.91 7.21
N LEU A 43 -3.02 -5.16 7.94
CA LEU A 43 -3.05 -6.12 9.06
C LEU A 43 -3.20 -7.54 8.51
N GLY A 44 -2.22 -8.00 7.73
CA GLY A 44 -2.13 -9.39 7.32
C GLY A 44 -1.57 -10.24 8.46
N VAL A 45 -2.42 -10.69 9.38
CA VAL A 45 -2.03 -11.76 10.32
C VAL A 45 -2.02 -13.10 9.57
N SER A 46 -0.94 -13.39 8.86
CA SER A 46 -0.68 -14.73 8.32
C SER A 46 0.09 -15.56 9.34
N PHE A 47 -0.51 -15.83 10.50
CA PHE A 47 -0.01 -16.90 11.37
C PHE A 47 -0.69 -18.21 10.96
N LEU A 48 -0.10 -18.92 10.00
CA LEU A 48 -0.30 -20.37 9.88
C LEU A 48 1.02 -20.99 9.41
N PRO A 49 1.78 -21.53 10.36
CA PRO A 49 1.82 -22.98 10.50
C PRO A 49 1.53 -23.34 11.95
N ASP A 50 0.39 -23.97 12.23
CA ASP A 50 0.47 -25.39 12.54
C ASP A 50 -0.87 -26.07 12.21
N LYS A 51 -0.87 -26.99 11.24
CA LYS A 51 -1.85 -28.08 11.21
C LYS A 51 -1.08 -29.39 11.27
N PRO A 52 -0.85 -29.96 12.46
CA PRO A 52 -0.59 -31.37 12.59
C PRO A 52 -1.97 -32.02 12.63
N ASN A 53 -2.51 -32.38 11.46
CA ASN A 53 -3.62 -33.33 11.45
C ASN A 53 -3.03 -34.74 11.39
N ILE A 54 -2.71 -35.27 12.57
CA ILE A 54 -2.46 -36.69 12.77
C ILE A 54 -3.83 -37.31 13.09
N ARG A 55 -4.60 -37.62 12.04
CA ARG A 55 -5.74 -38.53 12.08
C ARG A 55 -5.86 -39.27 10.76
#